data_AF-A0A1D9FTL8-F1
#
_entry.id   AF-A0A1D9FTL8-F1
#
_cell.length_a   1.000
_cell.length_b   1.000
_cell.length_c   1.000
_cell.angle_alpha   90.00
_cell.angle_beta   90.00
_cell.angle_gamma   90.00
#
_symmetry.space_group_name_H-M   'P 1'
#
loop_
_entity.id
_entity.type
_entity.pdbx_description
1 polymer ?
#
loop_
_entity_poly.entity_id
_entity_poly.type
_entity_poly.pdbx_seq_one_letter_code
_entity_poly.pdbx_strand_id
1 'polypeptide(L)'
;MSATDTALRVIQWAMTNPEGIVTPPQGDLSGTEKLANPPVALRQALQQLTAITAARLGWEMPPLGDNSPLGVGGIILAAALGTANLISARTLIRALSDPCSSGDWVARHGLVAPALPFLADEIADDCRQVSLLTAVLNRPATGQENLAFNFILKLLEQPSTRLSLTLHLAKPTLDIKVRNWRSNLLERLRPGSQKNRDFVIEVYEAAMIYHQQEVINQVKAASAVMTDPKAASDDSRLQDALSVANWWQSLWAIERADIEALRRHRYLSYSYREGIKLFNLRRKL
;
A
#
# COMPACT_ATOMS: atom_id res chain seq x y z
N MET A 1 24.80 9.37 -20.59
CA MET A 1 23.46 9.09 -20.07
C MET A 1 23.16 10.16 -19.05
N SER A 2 22.05 10.89 -19.21
CA SER A 2 21.68 12.05 -18.40
C SER A 2 20.59 11.72 -17.37
N ALA A 3 20.29 12.65 -16.47
CA ALA A 3 19.20 12.54 -15.50
C ALA A 3 17.84 12.28 -16.19
N THR A 4 17.59 12.92 -17.33
CA THR A 4 16.36 12.71 -18.13
C THR A 4 16.30 11.32 -18.76
N ASP A 5 17.44 10.76 -19.19
CA ASP A 5 17.51 9.39 -19.73
C ASP A 5 17.27 8.36 -18.62
N THR A 6 17.86 8.59 -17.45
CA THR A 6 17.68 7.77 -16.25
C THR A 6 16.21 7.75 -15.84
N ALA A 7 15.55 8.92 -15.75
CA ALA A 7 14.13 9.02 -15.44
C ALA A 7 13.26 8.28 -16.46
N LEU A 8 13.54 8.43 -17.77
CA LEU A 8 12.78 7.75 -18.81
C LEU A 8 12.87 6.23 -18.69
N ARG A 9 14.07 5.69 -18.47
CA ARG A 9 14.28 4.24 -18.31
C ARG A 9 13.57 3.69 -17.09
N VAL A 10 13.58 4.42 -15.97
CA VAL A 10 12.84 4.02 -14.76
C VAL A 10 11.33 4.06 -14.99
N ILE A 11 10.80 5.09 -15.65
CA ILE A 11 9.36 5.16 -15.99
C ILE A 11 8.95 3.97 -16.87
N GLN A 12 9.72 3.67 -17.91
CA GLN A 12 9.46 2.52 -18.80
C GLN A 12 9.57 1.18 -18.07
N TRP A 13 10.56 1.04 -17.19
CA TRP A 13 10.70 -0.13 -16.33
C TRP A 13 9.48 -0.31 -15.42
N ALA A 14 8.99 0.76 -14.78
CA ALA A 14 7.84 0.71 -13.88
C ALA A 14 6.54 0.31 -14.60
N MET A 15 6.40 0.69 -15.88
CA MET A 15 5.28 0.23 -16.72
C MET A 15 5.29 -1.29 -16.90
N THR A 16 6.47 -1.89 -17.08
CA THR A 16 6.61 -3.33 -17.41
C THR A 16 6.83 -4.22 -16.18
N ASN A 17 7.21 -3.66 -15.03
CA ASN A 17 7.54 -4.40 -13.80
C ASN A 17 6.67 -3.97 -12.59
N PRO A 18 5.33 -4.03 -12.66
CA PRO A 18 4.44 -3.59 -11.58
C PRO A 18 4.66 -4.30 -10.24
N GLU A 19 5.08 -5.55 -10.29
CA GLU A 19 5.20 -6.41 -9.10
C GLU A 19 6.55 -6.24 -8.38
N GLY A 20 7.48 -5.46 -8.95
CA GLY A 20 8.80 -5.25 -8.36
C GLY A 20 9.65 -6.52 -8.36
N ILE A 21 9.64 -7.28 -9.46
CA ILE A 21 10.42 -8.53 -9.61
C ILE A 21 11.84 -8.23 -10.11
N VAL A 22 11.99 -7.22 -10.98
CA VAL A 22 13.27 -6.85 -11.58
C VAL A 22 13.73 -5.52 -11.01
N THR A 23 15.00 -5.43 -10.60
CA THR A 23 15.59 -4.20 -10.05
C THR A 23 15.45 -3.01 -11.01
N PRO A 24 15.18 -1.78 -10.51
CA PRO A 24 15.15 -0.58 -11.34
C PRO A 24 16.46 -0.37 -12.12
N PRO A 25 16.39 0.11 -13.37
CA PRO A 25 17.59 0.43 -14.14
C PRO A 25 18.37 1.56 -13.48
N GLN A 26 19.69 1.39 -13.42
CA GLN A 26 20.58 2.41 -12.88
C GLN A 26 21.14 3.33 -13.97
N GLY A 27 21.36 4.59 -13.61
CA GLY A 27 21.96 5.60 -14.45
C GLY A 27 22.53 6.80 -13.71
N ASP A 28 22.94 7.79 -14.50
CA ASP A 28 23.61 9.01 -14.04
C ASP A 28 22.60 10.16 -13.88
N LEU A 29 22.96 11.13 -13.03
CA LEU A 29 22.21 12.33 -12.73
C LEU A 29 22.83 13.58 -13.37
N SER A 30 23.74 13.44 -14.33
CA SER A 30 24.22 14.60 -15.10
C SER A 30 23.07 15.36 -15.76
N GLY A 31 23.10 16.70 -15.69
CA GLY A 31 22.07 17.57 -16.26
C GLY A 31 20.75 17.59 -15.48
N THR A 32 20.79 17.51 -14.13
CA THR A 32 19.58 17.54 -13.27
C THR A 32 18.73 18.79 -13.47
N GLU A 33 19.32 19.92 -13.89
CA GLU A 33 18.60 21.16 -14.19
C GLU A 33 17.54 20.97 -15.30
N LYS A 34 17.73 20.00 -16.19
CA LYS A 34 16.79 19.67 -17.26
C LYS A 34 15.53 18.95 -16.75
N LEU A 35 15.55 18.41 -15.53
CA LEU A 35 14.36 17.78 -14.92
C LEU A 35 13.27 18.81 -14.58
N ALA A 36 13.64 20.09 -14.37
CA ALA A 36 12.67 21.16 -14.16
C ALA A 36 11.85 21.47 -15.42
N ASN A 37 12.43 21.24 -16.60
CA ASN A 37 11.80 21.46 -17.90
C ASN A 37 11.97 20.21 -18.79
N PRO A 38 11.29 19.11 -18.46
CA PRO A 38 11.56 17.81 -19.07
C PRO A 38 11.14 17.79 -20.55
N PRO A 39 11.83 17.02 -21.42
CA PRO A 39 11.42 16.83 -22.81
C PRO A 39 9.99 16.27 -22.92
N VAL A 40 9.32 16.57 -24.04
CA VAL A 40 7.92 16.14 -24.28
C VAL A 40 7.75 14.62 -24.16
N ALA A 41 8.69 13.84 -24.72
CA ALA A 41 8.67 12.39 -24.65
C ALA A 41 8.67 11.86 -23.19
N LEU A 42 9.40 12.53 -22.29
CA LEU A 42 9.48 12.14 -20.88
C LEU A 42 8.16 12.44 -20.14
N ARG A 43 7.50 13.55 -20.48
CA ARG A 43 6.16 13.87 -19.94
C ARG A 43 5.10 12.88 -20.45
N GLN A 44 5.14 12.53 -21.73
CA GLN A 44 4.25 11.53 -22.32
C GLN A 44 4.44 10.15 -21.67
N ALA A 45 5.68 9.74 -21.41
CA ALA A 45 5.96 8.51 -20.70
C ALA A 45 5.37 8.53 -19.27
N LEU A 46 5.49 9.63 -18.54
CA LEU A 46 4.86 9.74 -17.21
C LEU A 46 3.33 9.66 -17.28
N GLN A 47 2.71 10.31 -18.28
CA GLN A 47 1.26 10.23 -18.51
C GLN A 47 0.81 8.79 -18.81
N GLN A 48 1.55 8.06 -19.64
CA GLN A 48 1.28 6.65 -19.92
C GLN A 48 1.41 5.80 -18.66
N LEU A 49 2.44 6.01 -17.84
CA LEU A 49 2.61 5.27 -16.58
C LEU A 49 1.43 5.53 -15.64
N THR A 50 0.98 6.78 -15.58
CA THR A 50 -0.17 7.18 -14.76
C THR A 50 -1.44 6.47 -15.21
N ALA A 51 -1.71 6.43 -16.52
CA ALA A 51 -2.86 5.73 -17.07
C ALA A 51 -2.82 4.21 -16.80
N ILE A 52 -1.66 3.58 -16.99
CA ILE A 52 -1.46 2.15 -16.69
C ILE A 52 -1.67 1.88 -15.19
N THR A 53 -1.14 2.74 -14.33
CA THR A 53 -1.25 2.58 -12.88
C THR A 53 -2.68 2.80 -12.40
N ALA A 54 -3.39 3.81 -12.92
CA ALA A 54 -4.81 4.02 -12.66
C ALA A 54 -5.64 2.79 -13.06
N ALA A 55 -5.41 2.25 -14.27
CA ALA A 55 -6.09 1.05 -14.73
C ALA A 55 -5.83 -0.17 -13.83
N ARG A 56 -4.60 -0.35 -13.34
CA ARG A 56 -4.26 -1.42 -12.38
C ARG A 56 -4.96 -1.25 -11.03
N LEU A 57 -5.16 0.00 -10.61
CA LEU A 57 -5.93 0.34 -9.42
C LEU A 57 -7.45 0.26 -9.68
N GLY A 58 -7.91 0.03 -10.92
CA GLY A 58 -9.32 0.06 -11.28
C GLY A 58 -9.93 1.47 -11.23
N TRP A 59 -9.10 2.51 -11.35
CA TRP A 59 -9.53 3.91 -11.35
C TRP A 59 -9.75 4.38 -12.79
N GLU A 60 -10.83 5.13 -13.00
CA GLU A 60 -11.10 5.78 -14.28
C GLU A 60 -10.05 6.87 -14.58
N MET A 61 -9.87 7.16 -15.86
CA MET A 61 -9.06 8.29 -16.32
C MET A 61 -9.97 9.46 -16.71
N PRO A 62 -9.70 10.69 -16.23
CA PRO A 62 -8.65 11.06 -15.28
C PRO A 62 -8.92 10.53 -13.84
N PRO A 63 -7.88 10.22 -13.04
CA PRO A 63 -8.08 9.70 -11.69
C PRO A 63 -8.95 10.63 -10.85
N LEU A 64 -10.04 10.11 -10.28
CA LEU A 64 -10.98 10.89 -9.46
C LEU A 64 -11.59 12.11 -10.18
N GLY A 65 -11.62 12.14 -11.51
CA GLY A 65 -12.14 13.27 -12.29
C GLY A 65 -11.20 14.47 -12.41
N ASP A 66 -9.99 14.42 -11.86
CA ASP A 66 -9.05 15.54 -11.84
C ASP A 66 -8.24 15.64 -13.14
N ASN A 67 -8.61 16.61 -13.98
CA ASN A 67 -7.97 16.88 -15.26
C ASN A 67 -6.70 17.75 -15.15
N SER A 68 -6.20 18.03 -13.94
CA SER A 68 -5.00 18.83 -13.76
C SER A 68 -3.80 18.19 -14.44
N PRO A 69 -2.89 18.98 -15.05
CA PRO A 69 -1.70 18.44 -15.67
C PRO A 69 -0.77 17.81 -14.61
N LEU A 70 -0.09 16.73 -14.98
CA LEU A 70 0.92 16.11 -14.13
C LEU A 70 2.08 17.07 -13.87
N GLY A 71 2.50 17.14 -12.61
CA GLY A 71 3.69 17.87 -12.21
C GLY A 71 4.99 17.17 -12.62
N VAL A 72 6.11 17.88 -12.53
CA VAL A 72 7.45 17.32 -12.79
C VAL A 72 7.95 16.39 -11.68
N GLY A 73 7.26 16.37 -10.53
CA GLY A 73 7.67 15.60 -9.35
C GLY A 73 7.82 14.09 -9.62
N GLY A 74 6.96 13.50 -10.45
CA GLY A 74 7.09 12.09 -10.86
C GLY A 74 8.37 11.83 -11.67
N ILE A 75 8.79 12.79 -12.50
CA ILE A 75 10.03 12.68 -13.30
C ILE A 75 11.28 12.80 -12.41
N ILE A 76 11.28 13.75 -11.47
CA ILE A 76 12.38 13.90 -10.50
C ILE A 76 12.49 12.64 -9.62
N LEU A 77 11.35 12.09 -9.18
CA LEU A 77 11.31 10.85 -8.41
C LEU A 77 11.85 9.65 -9.22
N ALA A 78 11.49 9.54 -10.50
CA ALA A 78 12.02 8.51 -11.38
C ALA A 78 13.55 8.60 -11.54
N ALA A 79 14.10 9.81 -11.69
CA ALA A 79 15.55 10.02 -11.71
C ALA A 79 16.20 9.58 -10.38
N ALA A 80 15.59 9.94 -9.24
CA ALA A 80 16.08 9.58 -7.92
C ALA A 80 16.10 8.06 -7.67
N LEU A 81 15.08 7.34 -8.15
CA LEU A 81 15.02 5.88 -8.06
C LEU A 81 16.03 5.18 -8.97
N GLY A 82 16.47 5.85 -10.04
CA GLY A 82 17.41 5.31 -11.01
C GLY A 82 18.88 5.61 -10.71
N THR A 83 19.23 6.34 -9.65
CA THR A 83 20.65 6.57 -9.32
C THR A 83 21.19 5.51 -8.36
N ALA A 84 22.44 5.10 -8.58
CA ALA A 84 23.18 4.28 -7.61
C ALA A 84 23.69 5.10 -6.40
N ASN A 85 23.68 6.44 -6.49
CA ASN A 85 24.17 7.31 -5.41
C ASN A 85 23.03 7.64 -4.43
N LEU A 86 23.07 6.99 -3.26
CA LEU A 86 22.04 7.14 -2.22
C LEU A 86 21.89 8.59 -1.72
N ILE A 87 22.98 9.35 -1.60
CA ILE A 87 22.94 10.74 -1.13
C ILE A 87 22.20 11.62 -2.15
N SER A 88 22.49 11.41 -3.42
CA SER A 88 21.83 12.14 -4.51
C SER A 88 20.35 11.76 -4.63
N ALA A 89 20.03 10.46 -4.51
CA ALA A 89 18.65 9.97 -4.48
C ALA A 89 17.83 10.67 -3.38
N ARG A 90 18.34 10.66 -2.14
CA ARG A 90 17.66 11.30 -1.00
C ARG A 90 17.52 12.81 -1.16
N THR A 91 18.53 13.47 -1.73
CA THR A 91 18.48 14.91 -1.99
C THR A 91 17.35 15.24 -2.97
N LEU A 92 17.22 14.48 -4.05
CA LEU A 92 16.14 14.65 -5.02
C LEU A 92 14.77 14.33 -4.42
N ILE A 93 14.64 13.24 -3.66
CA ILE A 93 13.37 12.86 -3.02
C ILE A 93 12.90 13.95 -2.05
N ARG A 94 13.80 14.48 -1.21
CA ARG A 94 13.48 15.52 -0.23
C ARG A 94 13.16 16.88 -0.86
N ALA A 95 13.64 17.12 -2.08
CA ALA A 95 13.34 18.33 -2.83
C ALA A 95 11.97 18.29 -3.53
N LEU A 96 11.27 17.15 -3.52
CA LEU A 96 9.96 17.03 -4.14
C LEU A 96 8.92 17.85 -3.38
N SER A 97 8.21 18.71 -4.11
CA SER A 97 7.01 19.38 -3.61
C SER A 97 5.88 18.37 -3.38
N ASP A 98 4.86 18.78 -2.63
CA ASP A 98 3.64 17.98 -2.48
C ASP A 98 2.97 17.71 -3.84
N PRO A 99 2.28 16.57 -4.00
CA PRO A 99 1.54 16.29 -5.23
C PRO A 99 0.39 17.28 -5.40
N CYS A 100 0.23 17.85 -6.60
CA CYS A 100 -0.77 18.88 -6.87
C CYS A 100 -2.08 18.33 -7.45
N SER A 101 -2.08 17.08 -7.89
CA SER A 101 -3.21 16.42 -8.55
C SER A 101 -3.36 14.95 -8.11
N SER A 102 -4.53 14.36 -8.32
CA SER A 102 -4.72 12.91 -8.15
C SER A 102 -3.86 12.10 -9.12
N GLY A 103 -3.62 12.65 -10.32
CA GLY A 103 -2.70 12.09 -11.31
C GLY A 103 -1.28 11.98 -10.75
N ASP A 104 -0.81 12.98 -10.00
CA ASP A 104 0.50 12.90 -9.34
C ASP A 104 0.54 11.81 -8.25
N TRP A 105 -0.56 11.60 -7.50
CA TRP A 105 -0.62 10.50 -6.52
C TRP A 105 -0.44 9.15 -7.20
N VAL A 106 -1.16 8.93 -8.31
CA VAL A 106 -1.09 7.69 -9.09
C VAL A 106 0.28 7.53 -9.73
N ALA A 107 0.86 8.58 -10.31
CA ALA A 107 2.18 8.55 -10.92
C ALA A 107 3.28 8.19 -9.91
N ARG A 108 3.29 8.83 -8.74
CA ARG A 108 4.24 8.52 -7.67
C ARG A 108 4.05 7.11 -7.12
N HIS A 109 2.81 6.63 -7.03
CA HIS A 109 2.54 5.25 -6.64
C HIS A 109 3.13 4.26 -7.64
N GLY A 110 2.87 4.46 -8.93
CA GLY A 110 3.36 3.60 -10.02
C GLY A 110 4.88 3.52 -10.10
N LEU A 111 5.60 4.55 -9.64
CA LEU A 111 7.06 4.54 -9.54
C LEU A 111 7.57 3.88 -8.25
N VAL A 112 7.01 4.27 -7.10
CA VAL A 112 7.55 3.86 -5.80
C VAL A 112 7.21 2.42 -5.48
N ALA A 113 5.95 2.01 -5.64
CA ALA A 113 5.49 0.68 -5.24
C ALA A 113 6.35 -0.47 -5.82
N PRO A 114 6.64 -0.52 -7.13
CA PRO A 114 7.49 -1.58 -7.68
C PRO A 114 8.97 -1.44 -7.27
N ALA A 115 9.43 -0.26 -6.88
CA ALA A 115 10.82 -0.04 -6.48
C ALA A 115 11.09 -0.45 -5.02
N LEU A 116 10.08 -0.39 -4.15
CA LEU A 116 10.22 -0.66 -2.71
C LEU A 116 11.01 -1.92 -2.34
N PRO A 117 10.84 -3.09 -3.00
CA PRO A 117 11.57 -4.31 -2.64
C PRO A 117 13.10 -4.20 -2.79
N PHE A 118 13.58 -3.22 -3.56
CA PHE A 118 15.01 -3.04 -3.87
C PHE A 118 15.65 -1.86 -3.13
N LEU A 119 14.88 -1.14 -2.32
CA LEU A 119 15.35 0.04 -1.60
C LEU A 119 15.76 -0.33 -0.18
N ALA A 120 16.86 0.27 0.29
CA ALA A 120 17.18 0.28 1.72
C ALA A 120 16.04 0.95 2.52
N ASP A 121 15.81 0.50 3.74
CA ASP A 121 14.66 0.89 4.56
C ASP A 121 14.54 2.42 4.71
N GLU A 122 15.67 3.14 4.84
CA GLU A 122 15.68 4.60 4.98
C GLU A 122 15.20 5.33 3.72
N ILE A 123 15.60 4.85 2.53
CA ILE A 123 15.16 5.43 1.25
C ILE A 123 13.73 5.01 0.95
N ALA A 124 13.37 3.77 1.28
CA ALA A 124 12.02 3.27 1.12
C ALA A 124 11.03 4.12 1.95
N ASP A 125 11.42 4.54 3.16
CA ASP A 125 10.62 5.43 3.98
C ASP A 125 10.60 6.87 3.40
N ASP A 126 11.72 7.45 2.98
CA ASP A 126 11.75 8.74 2.27
C ASP A 126 10.81 8.74 1.03
N CYS A 127 10.78 7.63 0.27
CA CYS A 127 9.88 7.44 -0.88
C CYS A 127 8.40 7.31 -0.48
N ARG A 128 8.10 6.64 0.64
CA ARG A 128 6.73 6.56 1.17
C ARG A 128 6.22 7.93 1.62
N GLN A 129 7.09 8.79 2.16
CA GLN A 129 6.72 10.14 2.57
C GLN A 129 6.24 11.00 1.40
N VAL A 130 6.88 10.87 0.23
CA VAL A 130 6.51 11.63 -0.97
C VAL A 130 5.40 10.97 -1.80
N SER A 131 4.99 9.74 -1.46
CA SER A 131 3.98 8.95 -2.18
C SER A 131 2.90 8.43 -1.22
N LEU A 132 1.94 9.28 -0.90
CA LEU A 132 0.87 8.98 0.06
C LEU A 132 -0.01 7.79 -0.32
N LEU A 133 -0.24 7.59 -1.61
CA LEU A 133 -0.98 6.43 -2.09
C LEU A 133 -0.21 5.13 -1.83
N THR A 134 1.11 5.12 -2.04
CA THR A 134 1.95 3.98 -1.62
C THR A 134 1.95 3.81 -0.11
N ALA A 135 2.02 4.90 0.65
CA ALA A 135 1.97 4.85 2.11
C ALA A 135 0.68 4.19 2.63
N VAL A 136 -0.48 4.51 2.03
CA VAL A 136 -1.77 3.89 2.38
C VAL A 136 -1.82 2.42 1.98
N LEU A 137 -1.41 2.10 0.75
CA LEU A 137 -1.54 0.75 0.18
C LEU A 137 -0.50 -0.25 0.75
N ASN A 138 0.67 0.23 1.19
CA ASN A 138 1.73 -0.58 1.76
C ASN A 138 1.84 -0.35 3.28
N ARG A 139 2.58 0.68 3.70
CA ARG A 139 2.63 1.21 5.07
C ARG A 139 3.11 2.65 5.03
N PRO A 140 2.73 3.52 5.97
CA PRO A 140 3.34 4.84 6.10
C PRO A 140 4.78 4.74 6.61
N ALA A 141 5.54 5.82 6.40
CA ALA A 141 6.77 6.06 7.16
C ALA A 141 6.41 6.37 8.62
N THR A 142 7.33 6.07 9.54
CA THR A 142 7.15 6.32 10.97
C THR A 142 6.75 7.77 11.24
N GLY A 143 5.66 7.99 11.96
CA GLY A 143 5.14 9.31 12.30
C GLY A 143 4.16 9.91 11.27
N GLN A 144 3.92 9.23 10.15
CA GLN A 144 2.96 9.67 9.11
C GLN A 144 1.65 8.87 9.09
N GLU A 145 1.39 8.05 10.12
CA GLU A 145 0.21 7.19 10.21
C GLU A 145 -1.09 8.00 10.19
N ASN A 146 -1.11 9.18 10.83
CA ASN A 146 -2.27 10.06 10.82
C ASN A 146 -2.51 10.71 9.46
N LEU A 147 -1.43 11.05 8.75
CA LEU A 147 -1.52 11.65 7.43
C LEU A 147 -2.06 10.63 6.42
N ALA A 148 -1.53 9.40 6.43
CA ALA A 148 -2.03 8.30 5.61
C ALA A 148 -3.49 7.94 5.96
N PHE A 149 -3.85 7.95 7.24
CA PHE A 149 -5.23 7.73 7.66
C PHE A 149 -6.20 8.81 7.15
N ASN A 150 -5.85 10.09 7.27
CA ASN A 150 -6.68 11.17 6.74
C ASN A 150 -6.79 11.10 5.21
N PHE A 151 -5.72 10.66 4.54
CA PHE A 151 -5.73 10.46 3.10
C PHE A 151 -6.68 9.32 2.68
N ILE A 152 -6.69 8.18 3.38
CA ILE A 152 -7.62 7.09 3.05
C ILE A 152 -9.09 7.51 3.24
N LEU A 153 -9.40 8.33 4.25
CA LEU A 153 -10.76 8.81 4.46
C LEU A 153 -11.23 9.64 3.26
N LYS A 154 -10.36 10.51 2.73
CA LYS A 154 -10.65 11.27 1.50
C LYS A 154 -10.87 10.35 0.31
N LEU A 155 -10.06 9.30 0.17
CA LEU A 155 -10.24 8.33 -0.90
C LEU A 155 -11.58 7.61 -0.78
N LEU A 156 -11.97 7.16 0.41
CA LEU A 156 -13.20 6.39 0.64
C LEU A 156 -14.51 7.14 0.32
N GLU A 157 -14.46 8.46 0.18
CA GLU A 157 -15.61 9.26 -0.30
C GLU A 157 -15.94 8.99 -1.79
N GLN A 158 -15.01 8.41 -2.55
CA GLN A 158 -15.19 8.07 -3.95
C GLN A 158 -15.54 6.58 -4.13
N PRO A 159 -16.57 6.21 -4.93
CA PRO A 159 -16.94 4.80 -5.10
C PRO A 159 -15.84 3.94 -5.77
N SER A 160 -15.15 4.47 -6.78
CA SER A 160 -14.14 3.73 -7.54
C SER A 160 -12.91 3.37 -6.71
N THR A 161 -12.46 4.29 -5.86
CA THR A 161 -11.36 4.05 -4.91
C THR A 161 -11.76 3.05 -3.83
N ARG A 162 -13.00 3.09 -3.34
CA ARG A 162 -13.47 2.16 -2.30
C ARG A 162 -13.27 0.71 -2.73
N LEU A 163 -13.74 0.34 -3.92
CA LEU A 163 -13.58 -1.01 -4.45
C LEU A 163 -12.10 -1.41 -4.54
N SER A 164 -11.27 -0.53 -5.10
CA SER A 164 -9.83 -0.79 -5.23
C SER A 164 -9.13 -0.99 -3.87
N LEU A 165 -9.49 -0.18 -2.88
CA LEU A 165 -8.95 -0.24 -1.53
C LEU A 165 -9.40 -1.51 -0.82
N THR A 166 -10.68 -1.89 -0.99
CA THR A 166 -11.22 -3.14 -0.47
C THR A 166 -10.40 -4.34 -0.97
N LEU A 167 -10.24 -4.46 -2.29
CA LEU A 167 -9.50 -5.57 -2.91
C LEU A 167 -8.02 -5.57 -2.49
N HIS A 168 -7.39 -4.40 -2.42
CA HIS A 168 -5.97 -4.30 -2.07
C HIS A 168 -5.69 -4.63 -0.60
N LEU A 169 -6.51 -4.12 0.32
CA LEU A 169 -6.37 -4.39 1.76
C LEU A 169 -6.71 -5.84 2.10
N ALA A 170 -7.61 -6.47 1.34
CA ALA A 170 -7.98 -7.87 1.49
C ALA A 170 -6.87 -8.86 1.11
N LYS A 171 -5.93 -8.46 0.24
CA LYS A 171 -4.83 -9.32 -0.21
C LYS A 171 -3.91 -9.72 0.94
N PRO A 172 -3.68 -11.02 1.21
CA PRO A 172 -2.75 -11.46 2.24
C PRO A 172 -1.33 -10.94 2.02
N THR A 173 -0.58 -10.74 3.11
CA THR A 173 0.81 -10.29 3.06
C THR A 173 1.65 -11.05 4.07
N LEU A 174 2.90 -11.33 3.70
CA LEU A 174 3.92 -11.90 4.60
C LEU A 174 4.69 -10.80 5.36
N ASP A 175 4.59 -9.54 4.93
CA ASP A 175 5.24 -8.42 5.60
C ASP A 175 4.44 -8.01 6.85
N ILE A 176 5.04 -8.23 8.03
CA ILE A 176 4.49 -7.90 9.35
C ILE A 176 4.18 -6.41 9.46
N LYS A 177 5.03 -5.52 8.94
CA LYS A 177 4.84 -4.06 9.05
C LYS A 177 3.62 -3.63 8.23
N VAL A 178 3.45 -4.19 7.03
CA VAL A 178 2.26 -3.96 6.18
C VAL A 178 1.00 -4.52 6.86
N ARG A 179 1.05 -5.75 7.37
CA ARG A 179 -0.09 -6.37 8.05
C ARG A 179 -0.53 -5.54 9.26
N ASN A 180 0.42 -5.14 10.11
CA ASN A 180 0.15 -4.30 11.28
C ASN A 180 -0.46 -2.95 10.90
N TRP A 181 0.07 -2.29 9.87
CA TRP A 181 -0.53 -1.05 9.36
C TRP A 181 -1.99 -1.26 8.96
N ARG A 182 -2.27 -2.28 8.15
CA ARG A 182 -3.63 -2.56 7.68
C ARG A 182 -4.57 -2.92 8.84
N SER A 183 -4.13 -3.73 9.81
CA SER A 183 -4.91 -4.04 11.01
C SER A 183 -5.26 -2.77 11.80
N ASN A 184 -4.28 -1.91 12.05
CA ASN A 184 -4.49 -0.66 12.78
C ASN A 184 -5.40 0.31 12.00
N LEU A 185 -5.27 0.34 10.69
CA LEU A 185 -6.11 1.13 9.79
C LEU A 185 -7.58 0.70 9.89
N LEU A 186 -7.87 -0.61 9.77
CA LEU A 186 -9.24 -1.13 9.91
C LEU A 186 -9.81 -0.85 11.31
N GLU A 187 -8.99 -0.98 12.36
CA GLU A 187 -9.43 -0.71 13.72
C GLU A 187 -9.78 0.75 13.96
N ARG A 188 -9.06 1.68 13.32
CA ARG A 188 -9.38 3.11 13.36
C ARG A 188 -10.60 3.48 12.53
N LEU A 189 -10.88 2.76 11.43
CA LEU A 189 -12.05 2.99 10.59
C LEU A 189 -13.35 2.45 11.23
N ARG A 190 -13.27 1.31 11.92
CA ARG A 190 -14.40 0.60 12.55
C ARG A 190 -15.32 1.47 13.41
N PRO A 191 -14.83 2.32 14.35
CA PRO A 191 -15.70 3.15 15.20
C PRO A 191 -16.25 4.39 14.50
N GLY A 192 -15.90 4.65 13.23
CA GLY A 192 -16.35 5.81 12.47
C GLY A 192 -17.81 5.71 12.01
N SER A 193 -18.10 6.27 10.83
CA SER A 193 -19.43 6.22 10.23
C SER A 193 -19.87 4.79 9.89
N GLN A 194 -21.17 4.56 9.69
CA GLN A 194 -21.67 3.25 9.22
C GLN A 194 -20.98 2.84 7.90
N LYS A 195 -20.78 3.78 6.97
CA LYS A 195 -20.07 3.53 5.71
C LYS A 195 -18.63 3.01 5.92
N ASN A 196 -17.94 3.48 6.95
CA ASN A 196 -16.59 3.03 7.29
C ASN A 196 -16.62 1.64 7.92
N ARG A 197 -17.62 1.36 8.76
CA ARG A 197 -17.81 0.03 9.32
C ARG A 197 -18.12 -1.00 8.23
N ASP A 198 -19.01 -0.66 7.30
CA ASP A 198 -19.34 -1.50 6.15
C ASP A 198 -18.10 -1.76 5.30
N PHE A 199 -17.24 -0.74 5.10
CA PHE A 199 -15.97 -0.91 4.39
C PHE A 199 -15.04 -1.91 5.07
N VAL A 200 -14.93 -1.84 6.40
CA VAL A 200 -14.13 -2.80 7.16
C VAL A 200 -14.65 -4.22 6.94
N ILE A 201 -15.96 -4.44 6.96
CA ILE A 201 -16.55 -5.76 6.71
C ILE A 201 -16.28 -6.21 5.26
N GLU A 202 -16.45 -5.31 4.28
CA GLU A 202 -16.16 -5.58 2.86
C GLU A 202 -14.71 -6.04 2.64
N VAL A 203 -13.74 -5.50 3.38
CA VAL A 203 -12.33 -5.96 3.30
C VAL A 203 -12.19 -7.41 3.75
N TYR A 204 -12.80 -7.80 4.87
CA TYR A 204 -12.78 -9.20 5.31
C TYR A 204 -13.58 -10.11 4.38
N GLU A 205 -14.72 -9.64 3.88
CA GLU A 205 -15.53 -10.37 2.92
C GLU A 205 -14.75 -10.62 1.62
N ALA A 206 -14.09 -9.60 1.07
CA ALA A 206 -13.20 -9.76 -0.09
C ALA A 206 -12.04 -10.71 0.20
N ALA A 207 -11.45 -10.68 1.40
CA ALA A 207 -10.40 -11.62 1.79
C ALA A 207 -10.91 -13.06 1.81
N MET A 208 -12.16 -13.28 2.24
CA MET A 208 -12.81 -14.60 2.23
C MET A 208 -13.29 -15.02 0.83
N ILE A 209 -13.63 -14.10 -0.07
CA ILE A 209 -14.02 -14.45 -1.44
C ILE A 209 -12.79 -14.82 -2.27
N TYR A 210 -11.77 -13.96 -2.26
CA TYR A 210 -10.66 -14.06 -3.21
C TYR A 210 -9.42 -14.76 -2.64
N HIS A 211 -9.28 -14.84 -1.32
CA HIS A 211 -8.03 -15.25 -0.68
C HIS A 211 -8.22 -16.22 0.50
N GLN A 212 -9.38 -16.88 0.61
CA GLN A 212 -9.74 -17.74 1.74
C GLN A 212 -8.64 -18.73 2.10
N GLN A 213 -8.15 -19.48 1.11
CA GLN A 213 -7.17 -20.54 1.35
C GLN A 213 -5.90 -20.00 2.01
N GLU A 214 -5.37 -18.91 1.48
CA GLU A 214 -4.14 -18.29 1.98
C GLU A 214 -4.34 -17.68 3.36
N VAL A 215 -5.45 -16.95 3.56
CA VAL A 215 -5.79 -16.36 4.87
C VAL A 215 -5.92 -17.45 5.95
N ILE A 216 -6.61 -18.56 5.65
CA ILE A 216 -6.80 -19.65 6.60
C ILE A 216 -5.51 -20.43 6.86
N ASN A 217 -4.64 -20.58 5.87
CA ASN A 217 -3.31 -21.16 6.06
C ASN A 217 -2.48 -20.31 7.05
N GLN A 218 -2.48 -18.98 6.89
CA GLN A 218 -1.79 -18.07 7.82
C GLN A 218 -2.37 -18.15 9.23
N VAL A 219 -3.70 -18.26 9.38
CA VAL A 219 -4.36 -18.43 10.68
C VAL A 219 -3.92 -19.73 11.37
N LYS A 220 -3.89 -20.85 10.65
CA LYS A 220 -3.46 -22.15 11.19
C LYS A 220 -1.99 -22.13 11.60
N ALA A 221 -1.12 -21.55 10.77
CA ALA A 221 0.30 -21.43 11.06
C ALA A 221 0.53 -20.56 12.32
N ALA A 222 -0.13 -19.41 12.42
CA ALA A 222 -0.04 -18.54 13.60
C ALA A 222 -0.57 -19.23 14.86
N SER A 223 -1.69 -19.95 14.77
CA SER A 223 -2.22 -20.71 15.91
C SER A 223 -1.22 -21.75 16.41
N ALA A 224 -0.56 -22.49 15.51
CA ALA A 224 0.42 -23.50 15.88
C ALA A 224 1.61 -22.88 16.64
N VAL A 225 2.11 -21.73 16.18
CA VAL A 225 3.20 -21.00 16.85
C VAL A 225 2.78 -20.53 18.25
N MET A 226 1.57 -19.99 18.40
CA MET A 226 1.09 -19.46 19.66
C MET A 226 0.78 -20.54 20.72
N THR A 227 0.50 -21.78 20.30
CA THR A 227 0.21 -22.90 21.21
C THR A 227 1.43 -23.75 21.56
N ASP A 228 2.51 -23.68 20.76
CA ASP A 228 3.74 -24.44 21.00
C ASP A 228 4.76 -23.60 21.77
N PRO A 229 5.11 -23.95 23.03
CA PRO A 229 6.09 -23.22 23.83
C PRO A 229 7.46 -23.05 23.17
N LYS A 230 7.89 -24.02 22.34
CA LYS A 230 9.19 -23.96 21.64
C LYS A 230 9.14 -23.03 20.43
N ALA A 231 8.01 -22.97 19.74
CA ALA A 231 7.85 -22.02 18.64
C ALA A 231 7.67 -20.59 19.18
N ALA A 232 6.98 -20.44 20.31
CA ALA A 232 6.76 -19.16 20.98
C ALA A 232 8.03 -18.56 21.61
N SER A 233 9.07 -19.36 21.87
CA SER A 233 10.37 -18.84 22.35
C SER A 233 11.18 -18.10 21.27
N ASP A 234 10.77 -18.19 20.00
CA ASP A 234 11.32 -17.36 18.93
C ASP A 234 10.48 -16.07 18.81
N ASP A 235 11.04 -14.96 19.29
CA ASP A 235 10.37 -13.65 19.32
C ASP A 235 9.87 -13.22 17.94
N SER A 236 10.63 -13.49 16.87
CA SER A 236 10.27 -13.08 15.50
C SER A 236 9.04 -13.86 15.02
N ARG A 237 9.03 -15.18 15.23
CA ARG A 237 7.90 -16.04 14.87
C ARG A 237 6.66 -15.71 15.69
N LEU A 238 6.83 -15.44 16.99
CA LEU A 238 5.73 -15.03 17.86
C LEU A 238 5.15 -13.67 17.41
N GLN A 239 5.99 -12.68 17.08
CA GLN A 239 5.54 -11.39 16.58
C GLN A 239 4.75 -11.49 15.27
N ASP A 240 5.19 -12.34 14.33
CA ASP A 240 4.44 -12.61 13.11
C ASP A 240 3.06 -13.24 13.41
N ALA A 241 3.02 -14.26 14.26
CA ALA A 241 1.77 -14.91 14.66
C ALA A 241 0.80 -13.95 15.36
N LEU A 242 1.30 -13.10 16.25
CA LEU A 242 0.52 -12.04 16.90
C LEU A 242 0.01 -11.01 15.89
N SER A 243 0.78 -10.69 14.86
CA SER A 243 0.34 -9.81 13.77
C SER A 243 -0.79 -10.43 12.95
N VAL A 244 -0.73 -11.73 12.64
CA VAL A 244 -1.87 -12.45 12.02
C VAL A 244 -3.10 -12.40 12.92
N ALA A 245 -2.94 -12.62 14.23
CA ALA A 245 -4.06 -12.53 15.16
C ALA A 245 -4.68 -11.13 15.19
N ASN A 246 -3.85 -10.07 15.18
CA ASN A 246 -4.30 -8.67 15.21
C ASN A 246 -5.12 -8.25 14.00
N TRP A 247 -4.86 -8.87 12.84
CA TRP A 247 -5.68 -8.64 11.65
C TRP A 247 -7.16 -8.90 11.91
N TRP A 248 -7.52 -9.82 12.81
CA TRP A 248 -8.91 -10.18 13.09
C TRP A 248 -9.58 -9.34 14.18
N GLN A 249 -8.85 -8.40 14.79
CA GLN A 249 -9.35 -7.59 15.90
C GLN A 249 -10.63 -6.83 15.55
N SER A 250 -10.66 -6.15 14.40
CA SER A 250 -11.77 -5.29 14.02
C SER A 250 -13.04 -6.08 13.71
N LEU A 251 -12.90 -7.23 13.05
CA LEU A 251 -14.03 -8.14 12.80
C LEU A 251 -14.58 -8.73 14.11
N TRP A 252 -13.69 -9.14 15.04
CA TRP A 252 -14.09 -9.60 16.37
C TRP A 252 -14.86 -8.52 17.15
N ALA A 253 -14.42 -7.26 17.08
CA ALA A 253 -15.07 -6.15 17.75
C ALA A 253 -16.45 -5.83 17.14
N ILE A 254 -16.59 -5.95 15.82
CA ILE A 254 -17.90 -5.82 15.13
C ILE A 254 -18.83 -6.96 15.54
N GLU A 255 -18.37 -8.23 15.48
CA GLU A 255 -19.19 -9.40 15.83
C GLU A 255 -19.79 -9.29 17.24
N ARG A 256 -18.99 -8.79 18.20
CA ARG A 256 -19.45 -8.61 19.59
C ARG A 256 -20.43 -7.47 19.78
N ALA A 257 -20.34 -6.42 18.97
CA ALA A 257 -21.20 -5.25 19.09
C ALA A 257 -22.51 -5.43 18.31
N ASP A 258 -22.45 -6.02 17.12
CA ASP A 258 -23.58 -6.19 16.21
C ASP A 258 -23.33 -7.39 15.27
N ILE A 259 -23.77 -8.57 15.69
CA ILE A 259 -23.67 -9.79 14.87
C ILE A 259 -24.56 -9.73 13.63
N GLU A 260 -25.66 -8.95 13.66
CA GLU A 260 -26.56 -8.82 12.51
C GLU A 260 -25.89 -8.04 11.38
N ALA A 261 -25.00 -7.09 11.70
CA ALA A 261 -24.17 -6.43 10.69
C ALA A 261 -23.38 -7.46 9.87
N LEU A 262 -22.78 -8.48 10.50
CA LEU A 262 -22.04 -9.52 9.77
C LEU A 262 -22.95 -10.43 8.95
N ARG A 263 -24.14 -10.76 9.45
CA ARG A 263 -25.09 -11.64 8.75
C ARG A 263 -25.63 -11.04 7.45
N ARG A 264 -25.63 -9.71 7.32
CA ARG A 264 -26.00 -9.03 6.07
C ARG A 264 -24.99 -9.27 4.95
N HIS A 265 -23.73 -9.54 5.30
CA HIS A 265 -22.64 -9.83 4.37
C HIS A 265 -22.54 -11.34 4.09
N ARG A 266 -23.36 -11.78 3.13
CA ARG A 266 -23.58 -13.22 2.84
C ARG A 266 -22.33 -13.96 2.39
N TYR A 267 -21.31 -13.27 1.88
CA TYR A 267 -20.09 -13.90 1.38
C TYR A 267 -18.98 -13.96 2.45
N LEU A 268 -19.24 -13.42 3.65
CA LEU A 268 -18.41 -13.66 4.82
C LEU A 268 -18.62 -15.10 5.30
N SER A 269 -17.90 -16.04 4.67
CA SER A 269 -18.01 -17.48 4.91
C SER A 269 -17.75 -17.85 6.38
N TYR A 270 -18.32 -18.94 6.88
CA TYR A 270 -18.11 -19.39 8.28
C TYR A 270 -16.62 -19.56 8.69
N SER A 271 -15.71 -19.69 7.72
CA SER A 271 -14.27 -19.77 7.96
C SER A 271 -13.67 -18.54 8.65
N TYR A 272 -14.30 -17.35 8.58
CA TYR A 272 -13.83 -16.15 9.30
C TYR A 272 -13.71 -16.40 10.82
N ARG A 273 -14.51 -17.33 11.36
CA ARG A 273 -14.51 -17.68 12.78
C ARG A 273 -13.19 -18.27 13.26
N GLU A 274 -12.41 -18.92 12.39
CA GLU A 274 -11.07 -19.40 12.73
C GLU A 274 -10.14 -18.23 13.08
N GLY A 275 -10.25 -17.13 12.35
CA GLY A 275 -9.53 -15.89 12.66
C GLY A 275 -9.94 -15.26 13.99
N ILE A 276 -11.24 -15.23 14.27
CA ILE A 276 -11.77 -14.76 15.57
C ILE A 276 -11.31 -15.65 16.73
N LYS A 277 -11.24 -16.98 16.54
CA LYS A 277 -10.65 -17.90 17.53
C LYS A 277 -9.18 -17.58 17.79
N LEU A 278 -8.41 -17.34 16.74
CA LEU A 278 -6.99 -16.95 16.85
C LEU A 278 -6.82 -15.64 17.63
N PHE A 279 -7.63 -14.62 17.36
CA PHE A 279 -7.58 -13.36 18.12
C PHE A 279 -7.94 -13.57 19.60
N ASN A 280 -8.92 -14.42 19.91
CA ASN A 280 -9.24 -14.77 21.29
C ASN A 280 -8.09 -15.54 21.98
N LEU A 281 -7.33 -16.37 21.25
CA LEU A 281 -6.13 -17.02 21.78
C LEU A 281 -5.08 -15.97 22.16
N ARG A 282 -4.81 -14.99 21.28
CA ARG A 282 -3.88 -13.88 21.56
C ARG A 282 -4.25 -13.17 22.87
N ARG A 283 -5.53 -12.88 23.09
CA ARG A 283 -5.98 -12.15 24.28
C ARG A 283 -5.77 -12.89 25.61
N LYS A 284 -5.45 -14.19 25.56
CA LYS A 284 -5.19 -15.02 26.75
C LYS A 284 -3.70 -15.19 27.05
N LEU A 285 -2.83 -14.87 26.09
CA LEU A 285 -1.38 -14.80 26.27
C LEU A 285 -1.01 -13.45 26.88
#